data_AF-A0A9D1CJQ7-F1
#
_entry.id   AF-A0A9D1CJQ7-F1
#
_cell.length_a   1.000
_cell.length_b   1.000
_cell.length_c   1.000
_cell.angle_alpha   90.00
_cell.angle_beta   90.00
_cell.angle_gamma   90.00
#
_symmetry.space_group_name_H-M   'P 1'
#
loop_
_entity.id
_entity.type
_entity.pdbx_description
1 polymer ?
#
loop_
_entity_poly.entity_id
_entity_poly.type
_entity_poly.pdbx_seq_one_letter_code
_entity_poly.pdbx_strand_id
1 'polypeptide(L)'
;MAYVMDAGTASSGDLSINEMTTGMSVAGMEQYLENIKAEVLTSVTNQLDTARDEIIKSLKTAWVGQSEERFETLLTDAVEDVKTELNAEYNALASRISELENNYFNQENALISE
;
A
#
# COMPACT_ATOMS: atom_id res chain seq x y z
N MET A 1 -54.50 -34.39 -16.45
CA MET A 1 -54.88 -33.59 -15.26
C MET A 1 -54.13 -34.19 -14.08
N ALA A 2 -53.31 -33.50 -13.30
CA ALA A 2 -52.86 -32.13 -13.30
C ALA A 2 -51.40 -32.15 -12.78
N TYR A 3 -50.57 -31.28 -13.35
CA TYR A 3 -49.23 -30.98 -12.89
C TYR A 3 -49.34 -29.99 -11.73
N VAL A 4 -48.76 -30.32 -10.58
CA VAL A 4 -48.59 -29.37 -9.47
C VAL A 4 -47.12 -29.40 -9.07
N MET A 5 -46.39 -28.38 -9.52
CA MET A 5 -45.20 -27.88 -8.83
C MET A 5 -45.64 -27.33 -7.48
N ASP A 6 -44.91 -27.58 -6.42
CA ASP A 6 -44.67 -26.53 -5.42
C ASP A 6 -43.34 -26.72 -4.71
N ALA A 7 -42.72 -25.57 -4.48
CA ALA A 7 -41.38 -25.20 -4.08
C ALA A 7 -40.55 -26.24 -3.32
N GLY A 8 -39.48 -26.69 -3.99
CA GLY A 8 -38.22 -26.88 -3.30
C GLY A 8 -37.91 -25.59 -2.54
N THR A 9 -37.74 -25.71 -1.23
CA THR A 9 -37.25 -24.67 -0.34
C THR A 9 -35.93 -24.14 -0.87
N ALA A 10 -36.01 -23.12 -1.73
CA ALA A 10 -34.91 -22.23 -1.98
C ALA A 10 -34.61 -21.58 -0.64
N SER A 11 -33.59 -22.14 0.01
CA SER A 11 -32.57 -21.40 0.74
C SER A 11 -32.89 -19.90 0.71
N SER A 12 -33.49 -19.41 1.80
CA SER A 12 -33.34 -18.02 2.21
C SER A 12 -31.86 -17.84 2.54
N GLY A 13 -31.03 -17.90 1.51
CA GLY A 13 -29.74 -17.27 1.46
C GLY A 13 -30.11 -15.82 1.56
N ASP A 14 -30.11 -15.35 2.80
CA ASP A 14 -29.70 -14.01 3.13
C ASP A 14 -28.45 -13.74 2.29
N LEU A 15 -28.67 -13.24 1.07
CA LEU A 15 -27.64 -12.65 0.24
C LEU A 15 -27.28 -11.39 1.00
N SER A 16 -26.48 -11.58 2.06
CA SER A 16 -25.91 -10.47 2.78
C SER A 16 -25.24 -9.61 1.73
N ILE A 17 -25.53 -8.33 1.79
CA ILE A 17 -24.95 -7.24 1.00
C ILE A 17 -23.39 -7.31 0.92
N ASN A 18 -22.74 -8.20 1.69
CA ASN A 18 -21.31 -8.54 1.64
C ASN A 18 -20.79 -9.15 0.32
N GLU A 19 -21.62 -9.52 -0.64
CA GLU A 19 -21.15 -10.05 -1.94
C GLU A 19 -21.38 -9.09 -3.12
N MET A 20 -21.61 -7.80 -2.86
CA MET A 20 -21.69 -6.81 -3.94
C MET A 20 -20.33 -6.63 -4.61
N THR A 21 -20.28 -7.22 -5.80
CA THR A 21 -19.16 -7.43 -6.72
C THR A 21 -18.76 -6.16 -7.49
N THR A 22 -19.08 -4.98 -6.95
CA THR A 22 -18.83 -3.69 -7.63
C THR A 22 -18.36 -2.62 -6.63
N GLY A 23 -17.29 -2.92 -5.92
CA GLY A 23 -16.59 -1.98 -5.04
C GLY A 23 -15.31 -2.65 -4.57
N MET A 24 -14.19 -1.94 -4.57
CA MET A 24 -12.95 -2.48 -3.97
C MET A 24 -13.27 -2.79 -2.50
N SER A 25 -13.16 -4.04 -2.07
CA SER A 25 -13.44 -4.40 -0.67
C SER A 25 -12.41 -3.74 0.24
N VAL A 26 -12.79 -3.34 1.45
CA VAL A 26 -11.87 -2.77 2.47
C VAL A 26 -10.66 -3.68 2.67
N ALA A 27 -10.89 -4.99 2.78
CA ALA A 27 -9.82 -5.98 2.88
C ALA A 27 -8.88 -5.96 1.66
N GLY A 28 -9.39 -5.67 0.46
CA GLY A 28 -8.57 -5.54 -0.75
C GLY A 28 -7.71 -4.27 -0.77
N MET A 29 -8.22 -3.15 -0.24
CA MET A 29 -7.46 -1.89 -0.10
C MET A 29 -6.40 -1.98 0.98
N GLU A 30 -6.72 -2.59 2.12
CA GLU A 30 -5.75 -2.87 3.18
C GLU A 30 -4.62 -3.77 2.66
N GLN A 31 -4.95 -4.84 1.93
CA GLN A 31 -3.93 -5.71 1.31
C GLN A 31 -3.08 -4.97 0.27
N TYR A 32 -3.69 -4.08 -0.52
CA TYR A 32 -2.96 -3.27 -1.48
C TYR A 32 -1.96 -2.32 -0.81
N LEU A 33 -2.37 -1.67 0.29
CA LEU A 33 -1.47 -0.83 1.10
C LEU A 33 -0.35 -1.65 1.75
N GLU A 34 -0.66 -2.82 2.28
CA GLU A 34 0.34 -3.73 2.84
C GLU A 34 1.36 -4.16 1.78
N ASN A 35 0.89 -4.49 0.57
CA ASN A 35 1.77 -4.85 -0.54
C ASN A 35 2.65 -3.68 -0.96
N ILE A 36 2.12 -2.46 -1.06
CA ILE A 36 2.94 -1.27 -1.34
C ILE A 36 4.00 -1.05 -0.25
N LYS A 37 3.62 -1.22 1.02
CA LYS A 37 4.56 -1.07 2.14
C LYS A 37 5.69 -2.11 2.08
N ALA A 38 5.34 -3.36 1.82
CA ALA A 38 6.29 -4.46 1.74
C ALA A 38 7.18 -4.35 0.48
N GLU A 39 6.59 -4.17 -0.69
CA GLU A 39 7.32 -4.15 -1.95
C GLU A 39 8.05 -2.84 -2.18
N VAL A 40 7.39 -1.70 -2.02
CA VAL A 40 8.00 -0.41 -2.37
C VAL A 40 8.85 0.08 -1.23
N LEU A 41 8.28 0.25 -0.03
CA LEU A 41 9.03 0.87 1.06
C LEU A 41 10.22 0.00 1.50
N THR A 42 9.98 -1.28 1.75
CA THR A 42 11.02 -2.15 2.29
C THR A 42 12.06 -2.50 1.23
N SER A 43 11.65 -2.87 0.00
CA SER A 43 12.61 -3.21 -1.05
C SER A 43 13.44 -2.01 -1.49
N VAL A 44 12.80 -0.86 -1.76
CA VAL A 44 13.52 0.34 -2.23
C VAL A 44 14.46 0.87 -1.14
N THR A 45 14.03 0.87 0.13
CA THR A 45 14.91 1.26 1.24
C THR A 45 16.14 0.36 1.33
N ASN A 46 15.96 -0.96 1.25
CA ASN A 46 17.07 -1.91 1.29
C ASN A 46 17.99 -1.76 0.07
N GLN A 47 17.45 -1.47 -1.11
CA GLN A 47 18.23 -1.22 -2.31
C GLN A 47 19.05 0.07 -2.20
N LEU A 48 18.49 1.13 -1.62
CA LEU A 48 19.21 2.38 -1.35
C LEU A 48 20.36 2.17 -0.37
N ASP A 49 20.12 1.45 0.74
CA ASP A 49 21.15 1.12 1.72
C ASP A 49 22.26 0.26 1.09
N THR A 50 21.89 -0.73 0.28
CA THR A 50 22.86 -1.59 -0.43
C THR A 50 23.70 -0.78 -1.41
N ALA A 51 23.07 0.06 -2.23
CA ALA A 51 23.75 0.88 -3.22
C ALA A 51 24.71 1.88 -2.56
N ARG A 52 24.30 2.52 -1.46
CA ARG A 52 25.17 3.37 -0.65
C ARG A 52 26.42 2.62 -0.21
N ASP A 53 26.23 1.45 0.40
CA ASP A 53 27.32 0.67 0.97
C ASP A 53 28.29 0.17 -0.12
N GLU A 54 27.77 -0.22 -1.28
CA GLU A 54 28.58 -0.59 -2.46
C GLU A 54 29.40 0.59 -2.98
N ILE A 55 28.80 1.77 -3.09
CA ILE A 55 29.51 3.00 -3.53
C ILE A 55 30.63 3.33 -2.53
N ILE A 56 30.32 3.39 -1.23
CA ILE A 56 31.32 3.70 -0.18
C ILE A 56 32.47 2.69 -0.23
N LYS A 57 32.15 1.39 -0.32
CA LYS A 57 33.15 0.33 -0.41
C LYS A 57 34.05 0.48 -1.64
N SER A 58 33.48 0.84 -2.79
CA SER A 58 34.24 1.03 -4.04
C SER A 58 35.17 2.25 -3.98
N LEU A 59 34.78 3.30 -3.26
CA LEU A 59 35.56 4.52 -3.13
C LEU A 59 36.71 4.37 -2.14
N LYS A 60 36.52 3.63 -1.04
CA LYS A 60 37.56 3.35 -0.03
C LYS A 60 38.83 2.72 -0.60
N THR A 61 38.72 2.01 -1.72
CA THR A 61 39.87 1.40 -2.39
C THR A 61 40.74 2.39 -3.18
N ALA A 62 40.22 3.56 -3.54
CA ALA A 62 40.88 4.48 -4.48
C ALA A 62 40.93 5.95 -4.03
N TRP A 63 40.14 6.35 -3.03
CA TRP A 63 40.00 7.72 -2.57
C TRP A 63 40.06 7.79 -1.05
N VAL A 64 40.98 8.59 -0.52
CA VAL A 64 41.22 8.70 0.93
C VAL A 64 41.36 10.15 1.37
N GLY A 65 40.78 10.50 2.52
CA GLY A 65 40.97 11.78 3.21
C GLY A 65 39.68 12.59 3.41
N GLN A 66 39.78 13.85 3.82
CA GLN A 66 38.62 14.66 4.23
C GLN A 66 37.50 14.78 3.17
N SER A 67 37.84 14.66 1.88
CA SER A 67 36.83 14.70 0.81
C SER A 67 36.04 13.39 0.70
N GLU A 68 36.65 12.25 1.01
CA GLU A 68 35.98 10.94 1.12
C GLU A 68 34.99 10.98 2.29
N GLU A 69 35.44 11.37 3.49
CA GLU A 69 34.58 11.46 4.69
C GLU A 69 33.36 12.37 4.45
N ARG A 70 33.59 13.52 3.81
CA ARG A 70 32.51 14.44 3.44
C ARG A 70 31.55 13.84 2.41
N PHE A 71 32.07 13.11 1.43
CA PHE A 71 31.24 12.42 0.45
C PHE A 71 30.40 11.32 1.11
N GLU A 72 30.98 10.50 1.99
CA GLU A 72 30.26 9.44 2.72
C GLU A 72 29.11 10.02 3.54
N THR A 73 29.36 11.15 4.21
CA THR A 73 28.33 11.86 4.99
C THR A 73 27.22 12.36 4.08
N LEU A 74 27.54 13.08 3.01
CA LEU A 74 26.55 13.62 2.07
C LEU A 74 25.74 12.53 1.38
N LEU A 75 26.38 11.40 1.03
CA LEU A 75 25.69 10.27 0.41
C LEU A 75 24.75 9.60 1.42
N THR A 76 25.17 9.45 2.67
CA THR A 76 24.33 8.88 3.74
C THR A 76 23.13 9.77 4.00
N ASP A 77 23.34 11.07 4.15
CA ASP A 77 22.27 12.05 4.37
C ASP A 77 21.26 12.04 3.23
N ALA A 78 21.75 12.05 1.97
CA ALA A 78 20.87 12.00 0.79
C ALA A 78 20.04 10.70 0.73
N VAL A 79 20.60 9.57 1.14
CA VAL A 79 19.87 8.30 1.19
C VAL A 79 18.80 8.31 2.28
N GLU A 80 19.10 8.85 3.46
CA GLU A 80 18.12 8.99 4.54
C GLU A 80 17.01 9.99 4.21
N ASP A 81 17.32 11.08 3.49
CA ASP A 81 16.33 12.03 2.99
C ASP A 81 15.34 11.34 2.04
N VAL A 82 15.85 10.58 1.06
CA VAL A 82 14.99 9.83 0.12
C VAL A 82 14.13 8.80 0.83
N LYS A 83 14.68 8.08 1.82
CA LYS A 83 13.91 7.11 2.64
C LYS A 83 12.80 7.79 3.42
N THR A 84 13.08 8.98 3.96
CA THR A 84 12.10 9.78 4.70
C THR A 84 10.98 10.28 3.79
N GLU A 85 11.32 10.81 2.61
CA GLU A 85 10.35 11.25 1.60
C GLU A 85 9.47 10.10 1.12
N LEU A 86 10.06 8.94 0.83
CA LEU A 86 9.30 7.75 0.39
C LEU A 86 8.27 7.31 1.45
N ASN A 87 8.66 7.34 2.72
CA ASN A 87 7.75 7.03 3.83
C ASN A 87 6.64 8.08 3.98
N ALA A 88 6.95 9.36 3.76
CA ALA A 88 5.95 10.42 3.78
C ALA A 88 4.91 10.24 2.67
N GLU A 89 5.34 9.96 1.44
CA GLU A 89 4.45 9.69 0.30
C GLU A 89 3.56 8.46 0.53
N TYR A 90 4.12 7.39 1.11
CA TYR A 90 3.32 6.22 1.51
C TYR A 90 2.23 6.58 2.53
N ASN A 91 2.58 7.35 3.57
CA ASN A 91 1.60 7.76 4.59
C ASN A 91 0.51 8.66 3.99
N ALA A 92 0.87 9.54 3.05
CA ALA A 92 -0.10 10.37 2.33
C ALA A 92 -1.04 9.51 1.48
N LEU A 93 -0.52 8.50 0.77
CA LEU A 93 -1.32 7.56 -0.01
C LEU A 93 -2.27 6.75 0.88
N ALA A 94 -1.78 6.24 2.01
CA ALA A 94 -2.60 5.49 2.98
C ALA A 94 -3.74 6.35 3.53
N SER A 95 -3.46 7.60 3.88
CA SER A 95 -4.49 8.56 4.31
C SER A 95 -5.52 8.79 3.21
N ARG A 96 -5.08 8.96 1.96
CA ARG A 96 -5.98 9.22 0.84
C ARG A 96 -6.89 8.04 0.53
N ILE A 97 -6.38 6.81 0.65
CA ILE A 97 -7.18 5.59 0.47
C ILE A 97 -8.22 5.48 1.59
N SER A 98 -7.84 5.73 2.85
CA SER A 98 -8.80 5.72 3.96
C SER A 98 -9.89 6.79 3.82
N GLU A 99 -9.55 7.97 3.29
CA GLU A 99 -10.57 8.98 2.96
C GLU A 99 -11.53 8.50 1.87
N LEU A 100 -11.03 7.84 0.83
CA LEU A 100 -11.86 7.30 -0.26
C LEU A 100 -12.80 6.21 0.25
N GLU A 101 -12.31 5.31 1.10
CA GLU A 101 -13.12 4.29 1.80
C GLU A 101 -14.28 4.92 2.56
N ASN A 102 -13.97 5.87 3.44
CA ASN A 102 -14.98 6.54 4.25
C ASN A 102 -16.01 7.28 3.39
N ASN A 103 -15.58 7.95 2.32
CA ASN A 103 -16.48 8.63 1.41
C ASN A 103 -17.40 7.65 0.66
N TYR A 104 -16.89 6.50 0.24
CA TYR A 104 -17.68 5.48 -0.42
C TYR A 104 -18.78 4.92 0.49
N PHE A 105 -18.44 4.56 1.74
CA PHE A 105 -19.43 4.09 2.72
C PHE A 105 -20.51 5.13 3.02
N ASN A 106 -20.12 6.39 3.15
CA ASN A 106 -21.07 7.47 3.40
C ASN A 106 -22.03 7.69 2.21
N GLN A 107 -21.55 7.55 0.98
CA GLN A 107 -22.38 7.67 -0.23
C GLN A 107 -23.33 6.48 -0.37
N GLU A 108 -22.87 5.26 -0.10
CA GLU A 108 -23.71 4.05 -0.12
C GLU A 108 -24.82 4.12 0.94
N ASN A 109 -24.49 4.51 2.17
CA ASN A 109 -25.49 4.68 3.23
C ASN A 109 -26.54 5.75 2.89
N ALA A 110 -26.16 6.81 2.20
CA ALA A 110 -27.09 7.85 1.75
C ALA A 110 -28.07 7.31 0.71
N LEU A 111 -27.59 6.51 -0.25
CA LEU A 111 -28.41 5.91 -1.33
C LEU A 111 -29.38 4.83 -0.83
N ILE A 112 -29.03 4.11 0.24
CA ILE A 112 -29.90 3.09 0.86
C ILE A 112 -30.98 3.76 1.76
N SER A 113 -30.75 5.00 2.19
CA SER A 113 -31.66 5.74 3.08
C SER A 113 -32.76 6.55 2.39
N GLU A 114 -32.74 6.64 1.05
CA GLU A 114 -33.80 7.23 0.20
C GLU A 114 -34.80 6.18 -0.30
#